data_AF-A0A2M8ECW7-F1
#
_entry.id   AF-A0A2M8ECW7-F1
#
_cell.length_a   1.000
_cell.length_b   1.000
_cell.length_c   1.000
_cell.angle_alpha   90.00
_cell.angle_beta   90.00
_cell.angle_gamma   90.00
#
_symmetry.space_group_name_H-M   'P 1'
#
loop_
_entity.id
_entity.type
_entity.pdbx_description
1 polymer ?
#
loop_
_entity_poly.entity_id
_entity_poly.type
_entity_poly.pdbx_seq_one_letter_code
_entity_poly.pdbx_strand_id
1 'polypeptide(L)'
;DLAQASAKTDQVAQIGMVIVVAAVVLAALFALLIINSITRPLGKALGVAREVAAGNLEASIGVDDSEIGQLMAPLAKMQATLKDFEAAQLEMARQHDAGMLDYALPVNQLEGAYRAMAQSINTLVQSHIAVKMKVVEVVSAYTAGNLDVQMDRLPGQKARVTAAMDQVQSAMKAASEAATFNQRIRLSLDSLPVCVTVSNAEALLVHATPPAKELLKLFGGSSFDADTFYGNKLSSLFKDPGDAAKFDQAMRSGETVDMDIKGRKLRLLARPVHDSSGTAIGRITQWLDRTDEIANENEIDAMVDAATQGDFSGRLRLDNKTGFFAKISGGMNQLMQTSESGLEDVARVLLAVAEGDLTPRI
;
A
#
# COMPACT_ATOMS: atom_id res chain seq x y z
N ASP A 1 -98.83 84.11 -17.70
CA ASP A 1 -98.60 82.69 -17.33
C ASP A 1 -97.64 81.87 -18.19
N LEU A 2 -96.77 82.46 -19.02
CA LEU A 2 -95.70 81.70 -19.69
C LEU A 2 -94.33 81.81 -19.00
N ALA A 3 -94.03 82.95 -18.35
CA ALA A 3 -92.75 83.18 -17.68
C ALA A 3 -92.55 82.37 -16.38
N GLN A 4 -93.60 82.17 -15.57
CA GLN A 4 -93.54 81.34 -14.36
C GLN A 4 -93.42 79.83 -14.67
N ALA A 5 -94.00 79.38 -15.79
CA ALA A 5 -93.87 78.00 -16.24
C ALA A 5 -92.43 77.71 -16.70
N SER A 6 -91.81 78.61 -17.46
CA SER A 6 -90.39 78.51 -17.87
C SER A 6 -89.46 78.46 -16.65
N ALA A 7 -89.65 79.35 -15.67
CA ALA A 7 -88.80 79.39 -14.48
C ALA A 7 -88.90 78.12 -13.60
N LYS A 8 -90.07 77.49 -13.51
CA LYS A 8 -90.24 76.20 -12.82
C LYS A 8 -89.60 75.04 -13.60
N THR A 9 -89.72 75.04 -14.93
CA THR A 9 -89.06 74.03 -15.78
C THR A 9 -87.53 74.14 -15.68
N ASP A 10 -87.00 75.36 -15.66
CA ASP A 10 -85.56 75.63 -15.48
C ASP A 10 -85.07 75.20 -14.09
N GLN A 11 -85.84 75.45 -13.03
CA GLN A 11 -85.53 74.98 -11.67
C GLN A 11 -85.54 73.45 -11.56
N VAL A 12 -86.54 72.77 -12.14
CA VAL A 12 -86.60 71.30 -12.14
C VAL A 12 -85.44 70.70 -12.96
N ALA A 13 -85.09 71.30 -14.09
CA ALA A 13 -83.94 70.89 -14.89
C ALA A 13 -82.61 71.08 -14.14
N GLN A 14 -82.43 72.20 -13.43
CA GLN A 14 -81.25 72.45 -12.59
C GLN A 14 -81.15 71.45 -11.43
N ILE A 15 -82.24 71.18 -10.70
CA ILE A 15 -82.24 70.19 -9.61
C ILE A 15 -81.94 68.78 -10.16
N GLY A 16 -82.54 68.40 -11.29
CA GLY A 16 -82.26 67.13 -11.97
C GLY A 16 -80.78 67.01 -12.36
N MET A 17 -80.18 68.07 -12.90
CA MET A 17 -78.76 68.10 -13.26
C MET A 17 -77.86 67.97 -12.02
N VAL A 18 -78.19 68.65 -10.91
CA VAL A 18 -77.45 68.53 -9.65
C VAL A 18 -77.49 67.10 -9.11
N ILE A 19 -78.65 66.42 -9.17
CA ILE A 19 -78.78 65.02 -8.72
C ILE A 19 -77.93 64.08 -9.58
N VAL A 20 -77.95 64.25 -10.90
CA VAL A 20 -77.14 63.42 -11.82
C VAL A 20 -75.65 63.65 -11.56
N VAL A 21 -75.21 64.90 -11.42
CA VAL A 21 -73.82 65.23 -11.10
C VAL A 21 -73.43 64.65 -9.75
N ALA A 22 -74.26 64.80 -8.72
CA ALA A 22 -74.01 64.23 -7.39
C ALA A 22 -73.91 62.69 -7.43
N ALA A 23 -74.80 62.01 -8.17
CA ALA A 23 -74.75 60.56 -8.35
C ALA A 23 -73.49 60.10 -9.07
N VAL A 24 -73.05 60.83 -10.11
CA VAL A 24 -71.79 60.54 -10.82
C VAL A 24 -70.59 60.74 -9.91
N VAL A 25 -70.56 61.81 -9.11
CA VAL A 25 -69.48 62.06 -8.14
C VAL A 25 -69.45 60.98 -7.06
N LEU A 26 -70.61 60.56 -6.55
CA LEU A 26 -70.73 59.46 -5.58
C LEU A 26 -70.25 58.14 -6.17
N ALA A 27 -70.64 57.84 -7.41
CA ALA A 27 -70.17 56.65 -8.12
C ALA A 27 -68.64 56.68 -8.33
N ALA A 28 -68.08 57.83 -8.68
CA ALA A 28 -66.63 58.01 -8.81
C ALA A 28 -65.91 57.85 -7.45
N LEU A 29 -66.46 58.39 -6.37
CA LEU A 29 -65.97 58.20 -5.00
C LEU A 29 -65.99 56.72 -4.59
N PHE A 30 -67.11 56.02 -4.82
CA PHE A 30 -67.22 54.59 -4.56
C PHE A 30 -66.23 53.77 -5.40
N ALA A 31 -66.07 54.10 -6.68
CA ALA A 31 -65.09 53.45 -7.54
C ALA A 31 -63.66 53.65 -7.02
N LEU A 32 -63.31 54.88 -6.61
CA LEU A 32 -62.00 55.18 -6.01
C LEU A 32 -61.80 54.44 -4.68
N LEU A 33 -62.83 54.33 -3.86
CA LEU A 33 -62.80 53.56 -2.61
C LEU A 33 -62.53 52.08 -2.91
N ILE A 34 -63.30 51.44 -3.78
CA ILE A 34 -63.12 50.02 -4.15
C ILE A 34 -61.74 49.77 -4.76
N ILE A 35 -61.27 50.66 -5.64
CA ILE A 35 -59.94 50.54 -6.26
C ILE A 35 -58.84 50.57 -5.19
N ASN A 36 -58.95 51.48 -4.22
CA ASN A 36 -57.93 51.64 -3.18
C ASN A 36 -58.03 50.60 -2.06
N SER A 37 -59.23 50.17 -1.67
CA SER A 37 -59.43 49.24 -0.56
C SER A 37 -59.42 47.76 -0.97
N ILE A 38 -59.73 47.43 -2.23
CA ILE A 38 -59.85 46.02 -2.69
C ILE A 38 -58.97 45.75 -3.90
N THR A 39 -59.15 46.46 -5.01
CA THR A 39 -58.52 46.10 -6.30
C THR A 39 -56.99 46.21 -6.25
N ARG A 40 -56.45 47.30 -5.68
CA ARG A 40 -55.00 47.50 -5.56
C ARG A 40 -54.34 46.50 -4.61
N PRO A 41 -54.82 46.30 -3.37
CA PRO A 41 -54.27 45.28 -2.46
C PRO A 41 -54.29 43.86 -3.03
N LEU A 42 -55.40 43.44 -3.67
CA LEU A 42 -55.50 42.12 -4.27
C LEU A 42 -54.52 41.94 -5.45
N GLY A 43 -54.29 43.00 -6.22
CA GLY A 43 -53.26 43.02 -7.27
C GLY A 43 -51.84 42.84 -6.70
N LYS A 44 -51.53 43.47 -5.55
CA LYS A 44 -50.26 43.27 -4.84
C LYS A 44 -50.11 41.84 -4.31
N ALA A 45 -51.19 41.28 -3.73
CA ALA A 45 -51.23 39.90 -3.25
C ALA A 45 -50.90 38.90 -4.37
N LEU A 46 -51.54 39.09 -5.53
CA LEU A 46 -51.28 38.27 -6.71
C LEU A 46 -49.84 38.44 -7.24
N GLY A 47 -49.30 39.66 -7.18
CA GLY A 47 -47.90 39.93 -7.53
C GLY A 47 -46.93 39.17 -6.64
N VAL A 48 -47.10 39.26 -5.32
CA VAL A 48 -46.32 38.52 -4.33
C VAL A 48 -46.41 37.02 -4.55
N ALA A 49 -47.61 36.48 -4.77
CA ALA A 49 -47.78 35.06 -5.02
C ALA A 49 -47.03 34.61 -6.30
N ARG A 50 -46.97 35.46 -7.33
CA ARG A 50 -46.17 35.20 -8.54
C ARG A 50 -44.67 35.25 -8.25
N GLU A 51 -44.20 36.20 -7.45
CA GLU A 51 -42.78 36.29 -7.06
C GLU A 51 -42.36 35.05 -6.27
N VAL A 52 -43.13 34.66 -5.26
CA VAL A 52 -42.85 33.45 -4.46
C VAL A 52 -42.91 32.19 -5.33
N ALA A 53 -43.87 32.09 -6.25
CA ALA A 53 -43.96 30.98 -7.20
C ALA A 53 -42.77 30.95 -8.19
N ALA A 54 -42.16 32.10 -8.50
CA ALA A 54 -40.96 32.21 -9.31
C ALA A 54 -39.66 32.00 -8.51
N GLY A 55 -39.75 31.79 -7.19
CA GLY A 55 -38.59 31.62 -6.30
C GLY A 55 -37.95 32.93 -5.82
N ASN A 56 -38.57 34.09 -6.07
CA ASN A 56 -38.09 35.37 -5.55
C ASN A 56 -38.69 35.64 -4.16
N LEU A 57 -37.90 35.37 -3.12
CA LEU A 57 -38.34 35.45 -1.72
C LEU A 57 -37.95 36.79 -1.04
N GLU A 58 -37.43 37.77 -1.77
CA GLU A 58 -36.98 39.04 -1.19
C GLU A 58 -38.07 40.12 -1.07
N ALA A 59 -39.24 39.91 -1.67
CA ALA A 59 -40.31 40.90 -1.67
C ALA A 59 -40.92 41.09 -0.26
N SER A 60 -41.01 42.33 0.25
CA SER A 60 -41.66 42.59 1.54
C SER A 60 -43.18 42.48 1.43
N ILE A 61 -43.79 41.55 2.16
CA ILE A 61 -45.24 41.44 2.30
C ILE A 61 -45.72 42.30 3.47
N GLY A 62 -46.39 43.40 3.17
CA GLY A 62 -47.06 44.21 4.18
C GLY A 62 -48.29 43.48 4.72
N VAL A 63 -48.34 43.29 6.03
CA VAL A 63 -49.51 42.79 6.77
C VAL A 63 -50.06 43.95 7.59
N ASP A 64 -51.36 44.22 7.46
CA ASP A 64 -52.09 45.21 8.25
C ASP A 64 -53.32 44.55 8.92
N ASP A 65 -54.05 45.31 9.73
CA ASP A 65 -55.21 44.80 10.49
C ASP A 65 -56.50 44.65 9.64
N SER A 66 -56.44 44.95 8.33
CA SER A 66 -57.60 44.82 7.45
C SER A 66 -57.90 43.35 7.11
N GLU A 67 -59.11 43.05 6.62
CA GLU A 67 -59.44 41.71 6.12
C GLU A 67 -58.51 41.25 4.99
N ILE A 68 -57.98 42.19 4.21
CA ILE A 68 -56.98 41.89 3.17
C ILE A 68 -55.60 41.63 3.80
N GLY A 69 -55.22 42.36 4.84
CA GLY A 69 -54.00 42.11 5.60
C GLY A 69 -54.00 40.72 6.26
N GLN A 70 -55.13 40.30 6.81
CA GLN A 70 -55.32 38.95 7.34
C GLN A 70 -55.20 37.88 6.24
N LEU A 71 -55.65 38.17 5.01
CA LEU A 71 -55.45 37.30 3.85
C LEU A 71 -53.97 37.22 3.42
N MET A 72 -53.19 38.30 3.62
CA MET A 72 -51.77 38.35 3.31
C MET A 72 -50.88 37.66 4.34
N ALA A 73 -51.31 37.55 5.60
CA ALA A 73 -50.51 36.99 6.69
C ALA A 73 -50.03 35.54 6.45
N PRO A 74 -50.85 34.61 5.93
CA PRO A 74 -50.38 33.26 5.57
C PRO A 74 -49.33 33.27 4.45
N LEU A 75 -49.45 34.16 3.47
CA LEU A 75 -48.47 34.31 2.39
C LEU A 75 -47.13 34.84 2.93
N ALA A 76 -47.18 35.81 3.85
CA ALA A 76 -46.01 36.31 4.58
C ALA A 76 -45.30 35.22 5.38
N LYS A 77 -46.06 34.42 6.14
CA LYS A 77 -45.51 33.30 6.91
C LYS A 77 -44.86 32.26 6.01
N MET A 78 -45.52 31.89 4.90
CA MET A 78 -44.98 30.93 3.93
C MET A 78 -43.67 31.42 3.31
N GLN A 79 -43.62 32.69 2.89
CA GLN A 79 -42.41 33.29 2.34
C GLN A 79 -41.27 33.29 3.35
N ALA A 80 -41.53 33.69 4.60
CA ALA A 80 -40.52 33.69 5.66
C ALA A 80 -39.95 32.29 5.91
N THR A 81 -40.82 31.27 6.02
CA THR A 81 -40.38 29.88 6.19
C THR A 81 -39.55 29.37 5.00
N LEU A 82 -39.90 29.73 3.76
CA LEU A 82 -39.10 29.37 2.59
C LEU A 82 -37.72 30.02 2.62
N LYS A 83 -37.64 31.30 3.01
CA LYS A 83 -36.37 32.04 3.12
C LYS A 83 -35.47 31.47 4.22
N ASP A 84 -36.03 31.17 5.39
CA ASP A 84 -35.30 30.55 6.49
C ASP A 84 -34.80 29.14 6.12
N PHE A 85 -35.62 28.37 5.41
CA PHE A 85 -35.26 27.04 4.94
C PHE A 85 -34.13 27.08 3.90
N GLU A 86 -34.18 28.01 2.94
CA GLU A 86 -33.12 28.23 1.96
C GLU A 86 -31.80 28.62 2.64
N ALA A 87 -31.85 29.58 3.57
CA ALA A 87 -30.67 30.00 4.32
C ALA A 87 -30.05 28.85 5.13
N ALA A 88 -30.88 28.03 5.79
CA ALA A 88 -30.42 26.87 6.54
C ALA A 88 -29.79 25.80 5.62
N GLN A 89 -30.34 25.59 4.42
CA GLN A 89 -29.79 24.66 3.44
C GLN A 89 -28.44 25.12 2.90
N LEU A 90 -28.31 26.40 2.55
CA LEU A 90 -27.05 26.99 2.09
C LEU A 90 -25.97 26.92 3.17
N GLU A 91 -26.32 27.20 4.42
CA GLU A 91 -25.38 27.07 5.53
C GLU A 91 -24.95 25.61 5.74
N MET A 92 -25.87 24.64 5.64
CA MET A 92 -25.52 23.23 5.70
C MET A 92 -24.53 22.83 4.60
N ALA A 93 -24.77 23.28 3.35
CA ALA A 93 -23.85 23.03 2.24
C ALA A 93 -22.47 23.62 2.55
N ARG A 94 -22.40 24.88 3.01
CA ARG A 94 -21.15 25.55 3.38
C ARG A 94 -20.39 24.80 4.49
N GLN A 95 -21.09 24.29 5.49
CA GLN A 95 -20.49 23.52 6.58
C GLN A 95 -19.93 22.18 6.10
N HIS A 96 -20.66 21.46 5.24
CA HIS A 96 -20.21 20.19 4.68
C HIS A 96 -19.02 20.35 3.74
N ASP A 97 -19.01 21.42 2.93
CA ASP A 97 -17.87 21.79 2.10
C ASP A 97 -16.64 22.16 2.93
N ALA A 98 -16.85 22.73 4.13
CA ALA A 98 -15.80 23.00 5.11
C ALA A 98 -15.36 21.76 5.92
N GLY A 99 -15.96 20.58 5.67
CA GLY A 99 -15.63 19.32 6.34
C GLY A 99 -16.39 19.03 7.63
N MET A 100 -17.34 19.87 8.02
CA MET A 100 -18.19 19.68 9.21
C MET A 100 -19.39 18.77 8.87
N LEU A 101 -19.17 17.46 8.86
CA LEU A 101 -20.14 16.47 8.39
C LEU A 101 -21.37 16.28 9.30
N ASP A 102 -21.27 16.65 10.58
CA ASP A 102 -22.34 16.48 11.56
C ASP A 102 -23.42 17.57 11.47
N TYR A 103 -23.18 18.65 10.73
CA TYR A 103 -24.14 19.73 10.58
C TYR A 103 -25.37 19.26 9.78
N ALA A 104 -26.57 19.62 10.25
CA ALA A 104 -27.83 19.15 9.67
C ALA A 104 -28.90 20.26 9.72
N LEU A 105 -29.91 20.16 8.84
CA LEU A 105 -31.04 21.09 8.86
C LEU A 105 -31.81 21.02 10.19
N PRO A 106 -32.25 22.16 10.76
CA PRO A 106 -32.94 22.20 12.06
C PRO A 106 -34.41 21.75 11.94
N VAL A 107 -34.61 20.43 11.87
CA VAL A 107 -35.93 19.78 11.71
C VAL A 107 -36.96 20.24 12.76
N ASN A 108 -36.52 20.49 14.00
CA ASN A 108 -37.41 20.81 15.11
C ASN A 108 -38.09 22.18 14.97
N GLN A 109 -37.51 23.09 14.17
CA GLN A 109 -38.03 24.45 13.97
C GLN A 109 -39.00 24.55 12.77
N LEU A 110 -39.04 23.50 11.94
CA LEU A 110 -39.88 23.44 10.74
C LEU A 110 -41.15 22.67 11.05
N GLU A 111 -42.25 22.94 10.35
CA GLU A 111 -43.54 22.25 10.50
C GLU A 111 -44.02 21.63 9.17
N GLY A 112 -44.92 20.65 9.27
CA GLY A 112 -45.59 20.05 8.11
C GLY A 112 -44.64 19.55 7.02
N ALA A 113 -44.89 19.96 5.77
CA ALA A 113 -44.11 19.53 4.62
C ALA A 113 -42.63 19.95 4.69
N TYR A 114 -42.32 21.13 5.26
CA TYR A 114 -40.95 21.61 5.41
C TYR A 114 -40.13 20.74 6.36
N ARG A 115 -40.75 20.30 7.46
CA ARG A 115 -40.13 19.34 8.40
C ARG A 115 -39.78 18.04 7.70
N ALA A 116 -40.72 17.48 6.95
CA ALA A 116 -40.51 16.23 6.21
C ALA A 116 -39.39 16.37 5.16
N MET A 117 -39.32 17.52 4.48
CA MET A 117 -38.25 17.81 3.51
C MET A 117 -36.88 17.90 4.19
N ALA A 118 -36.75 18.63 5.30
CA ALA A 118 -35.52 18.70 6.08
C ALA A 118 -35.07 17.31 6.58
N GLN A 119 -35.99 16.50 7.10
CA GLN A 119 -35.70 15.14 7.53
C GLN A 119 -35.18 14.27 6.40
N SER A 120 -35.80 14.36 5.22
CA SER A 120 -35.39 13.61 4.03
C SER A 120 -33.99 14.02 3.58
N ILE A 121 -33.69 15.31 3.52
CA ILE A 121 -32.36 15.84 3.17
C ILE A 121 -31.31 15.35 4.17
N ASN A 122 -31.58 15.48 5.47
CA ASN A 122 -30.66 15.01 6.52
C ASN A 122 -30.42 13.50 6.41
N THR A 123 -31.47 12.70 6.18
CA THR A 123 -31.37 11.24 6.02
C THR A 123 -30.53 10.87 4.79
N LEU A 124 -30.73 11.55 3.66
CA LEU A 124 -29.95 11.35 2.44
C LEU A 124 -28.46 11.60 2.71
N VAL A 125 -28.14 12.76 3.28
CA VAL A 125 -26.76 13.16 3.55
C VAL A 125 -26.08 12.22 4.54
N GLN A 126 -26.76 11.85 5.62
CA GLN A 126 -26.25 10.88 6.60
C GLN A 126 -26.00 9.50 5.98
N SER A 127 -26.84 9.03 5.05
CA SER A 127 -26.59 7.79 4.31
C SER A 127 -25.31 7.82 3.48
N HIS A 128 -24.94 8.98 2.93
CA HIS A 128 -23.68 9.16 2.22
C HIS A 128 -22.47 9.25 3.16
N ILE A 129 -22.61 9.95 4.29
CA ILE A 129 -21.56 10.05 5.30
C ILE A 129 -21.24 8.67 5.89
N ALA A 130 -22.27 7.89 6.25
CA ALA A 130 -22.10 6.56 6.81
C ALA A 130 -21.22 5.65 5.92
N VAL A 131 -21.46 5.65 4.61
CA VAL A 131 -20.64 4.88 3.67
C VAL A 131 -19.19 5.39 3.62
N LYS A 132 -18.97 6.71 3.61
CA LYS A 132 -17.61 7.29 3.63
C LYS A 132 -16.85 6.89 4.90
N MET A 133 -17.51 7.00 6.06
CA MET A 133 -16.92 6.63 7.35
C MET A 133 -16.61 5.14 7.42
N LYS A 134 -17.47 4.28 6.87
CA LYS A 134 -17.20 2.83 6.80
C LYS A 134 -15.98 2.51 5.94
N VAL A 135 -15.80 3.21 4.82
CA VAL A 135 -14.57 3.05 3.99
C VAL A 135 -13.33 3.44 4.80
N VAL A 136 -13.35 4.57 5.52
CA VAL A 136 -12.24 5.00 6.37
C VAL A 136 -11.93 3.97 7.46
N GLU A 137 -12.95 3.43 8.12
CA GLU A 137 -12.81 2.37 9.13
C GLU A 137 -12.12 1.13 8.56
N VAL A 138 -12.58 0.62 7.42
CA VAL A 138 -12.02 -0.59 6.77
C VAL A 138 -10.59 -0.34 6.30
N VAL A 139 -10.30 0.81 5.68
CA VAL A 139 -8.94 1.17 5.26
C VAL A 139 -8.00 1.27 6.46
N SER A 140 -8.46 1.87 7.56
CA SER A 140 -7.66 1.97 8.79
C SER A 140 -7.33 0.58 9.34
N ALA A 141 -8.30 -0.34 9.35
CA ALA A 141 -8.06 -1.74 9.73
C ALA A 141 -7.00 -2.41 8.85
N TYR A 142 -7.03 -2.17 7.53
CA TYR A 142 -6.05 -2.73 6.61
C TYR A 142 -4.63 -2.22 6.87
N THR A 143 -4.49 -0.92 7.14
CA THR A 143 -3.18 -0.33 7.47
C THR A 143 -2.63 -0.82 8.82
N ALA A 144 -3.50 -1.22 9.74
CA ALA A 144 -3.12 -1.85 11.00
C ALA A 144 -2.82 -3.37 10.86
N GLY A 145 -2.89 -3.92 9.64
CA GLY A 145 -2.64 -5.33 9.35
C GLY A 145 -3.86 -6.24 9.57
N ASN A 146 -5.00 -5.71 10.00
CA ASN A 146 -6.23 -6.49 10.12
C ASN A 146 -6.96 -6.52 8.77
N LEU A 147 -6.59 -7.48 7.92
CA LEU A 147 -7.14 -7.65 6.59
C LEU A 147 -8.43 -8.48 6.55
N ASP A 148 -8.96 -8.93 7.68
CA ASP A 148 -10.17 -9.77 7.72
C ASP A 148 -11.47 -8.96 7.78
N VAL A 149 -11.37 -7.66 8.10
CA VAL A 149 -12.50 -6.74 8.03
C VAL A 149 -12.96 -6.61 6.57
N GLN A 150 -14.25 -6.80 6.32
CA GLN A 150 -14.84 -6.66 4.99
C GLN A 150 -15.70 -5.40 4.91
N MET A 151 -15.75 -4.82 3.72
CA MET A 151 -16.68 -3.75 3.42
C MET A 151 -18.11 -4.31 3.33
N ASP A 152 -19.07 -3.56 3.85
CA ASP A 152 -20.48 -3.90 3.73
C ASP A 152 -20.90 -4.05 2.26
N ARG A 153 -21.81 -4.98 1.99
CA ARG A 153 -22.36 -5.19 0.64
C ARG A 153 -23.41 -4.12 0.34
N LEU A 154 -23.00 -3.07 -0.36
CA LEU A 154 -23.87 -1.92 -0.67
C LEU A 154 -24.72 -2.19 -1.93
N PRO A 155 -26.00 -1.76 -1.96
CA PRO A 155 -26.88 -2.01 -3.10
C PRO A 155 -26.67 -1.03 -4.26
N GLY A 156 -27.17 -1.41 -5.45
CA GLY A 156 -27.23 -0.55 -6.62
C GLY A 156 -25.85 -0.04 -7.06
N GLN A 157 -25.75 1.24 -7.42
CA GLN A 157 -24.48 1.83 -7.87
C GLN A 157 -23.43 1.93 -6.75
N LYS A 158 -23.85 1.94 -5.47
CA LYS A 158 -22.93 1.92 -4.33
C LYS A 158 -22.14 0.60 -4.24
N ALA A 159 -22.60 -0.48 -4.87
CA ALA A 159 -21.87 -1.75 -4.97
C ALA A 159 -20.46 -1.59 -5.59
N ARG A 160 -20.26 -0.57 -6.42
CA ARG A 160 -18.94 -0.23 -6.99
C ARG A 160 -17.92 0.12 -5.91
N VAL A 161 -18.35 0.75 -4.80
CA VAL A 161 -17.48 1.06 -3.65
C VAL A 161 -17.05 -0.24 -2.96
N THR A 162 -18.01 -1.13 -2.70
CA THR A 162 -17.73 -2.46 -2.13
C THR A 162 -16.74 -3.24 -3.00
N ALA A 163 -16.97 -3.31 -4.32
CA ALA A 163 -16.09 -4.04 -5.23
C ALA A 163 -14.67 -3.46 -5.29
N ALA A 164 -14.52 -2.13 -5.23
CA ALA A 164 -13.21 -1.50 -5.15
C ALA A 164 -12.50 -1.84 -3.83
N MET A 165 -13.23 -1.85 -2.71
CA MET A 165 -12.67 -2.26 -1.42
C MET A 165 -12.25 -3.74 -1.39
N ASP A 166 -13.02 -4.64 -2.00
CA ASP A 166 -12.63 -6.06 -2.12
C ASP A 166 -11.33 -6.23 -2.92
N GLN A 167 -11.15 -5.45 -4.00
CA GLN A 167 -9.92 -5.48 -4.78
C GLN A 167 -8.72 -5.01 -3.96
N VAL A 168 -8.88 -3.93 -3.19
CA VAL A 168 -7.83 -3.45 -2.26
C VAL A 168 -7.50 -4.52 -1.22
N GLN A 169 -8.51 -5.13 -0.60
CA GLN A 169 -8.33 -6.20 0.38
C GLN A 169 -7.55 -7.38 -0.21
N SER A 170 -7.96 -7.85 -1.39
CA SER A 170 -7.33 -8.97 -2.08
C SER A 170 -5.86 -8.68 -2.42
N ALA A 171 -5.57 -7.50 -2.97
CA ALA A 171 -4.21 -7.08 -3.28
C ALA A 171 -3.33 -6.99 -2.02
N MET A 172 -3.86 -6.44 -0.93
CA MET A 172 -3.15 -6.37 0.36
C MET A 172 -2.90 -7.76 0.96
N LYS A 173 -3.88 -8.67 0.91
CA LYS A 173 -3.72 -10.06 1.37
C LYS A 173 -2.64 -10.78 0.57
N ALA A 174 -2.71 -10.72 -0.76
CA ALA A 174 -1.70 -11.32 -1.63
C ALA A 174 -0.29 -10.77 -1.38
N ALA A 175 -0.16 -9.45 -1.20
CA ALA A 175 1.11 -8.81 -0.86
C ALA A 175 1.65 -9.28 0.50
N SER A 176 0.79 -9.38 1.52
CA SER A 176 1.16 -9.86 2.86
C SER A 176 1.60 -11.34 2.85
N GLU A 177 0.90 -12.19 2.09
CA GLU A 177 1.25 -13.59 1.91
C GLU A 177 2.60 -13.74 1.18
N ALA A 178 2.81 -12.97 0.11
CA ALA A 178 4.08 -12.96 -0.63
C ALA A 178 5.25 -12.48 0.25
N ALA A 179 5.05 -11.43 1.05
CA ALA A 179 6.05 -10.95 2.00
C ALA A 179 6.41 -12.02 3.05
N THR A 180 5.39 -12.68 3.61
CA THR A 180 5.57 -13.77 4.58
C THR A 180 6.31 -14.96 3.95
N PHE A 181 5.97 -15.32 2.73
CA PHE A 181 6.66 -16.38 1.98
C PHE A 181 8.12 -16.02 1.73
N ASN A 182 8.41 -14.81 1.23
CA ASN A 182 9.77 -14.34 0.98
C ASN A 182 10.62 -14.30 2.25
N GLN A 183 10.04 -13.82 3.36
CA GLN A 183 10.71 -13.83 4.66
C GLN A 183 11.04 -15.26 5.09
N ARG A 184 10.12 -16.21 4.89
CA ARG A 184 10.36 -17.62 5.20
C ARG A 184 11.50 -18.21 4.38
N ILE A 185 11.54 -17.96 3.06
CA ILE A 185 12.65 -18.40 2.19
C ILE A 185 13.98 -17.82 2.67
N ARG A 186 14.02 -16.53 3.01
CA ARG A 186 15.24 -15.89 3.54
C ARG A 186 15.70 -16.56 4.84
N LEU A 187 14.80 -16.74 5.80
CA LEU A 187 15.11 -17.39 7.08
C LEU A 187 15.54 -18.85 6.89
N SER A 188 14.92 -19.58 5.98
CA SER A 188 15.32 -20.95 5.63
C SER A 188 16.72 -20.98 5.03
N LEU A 189 17.03 -20.07 4.10
CA LEU A 189 18.37 -19.95 3.51
C LEU A 189 19.42 -19.59 4.58
N ASP A 190 19.09 -18.67 5.49
CA ASP A 190 19.96 -18.28 6.61
C ASP A 190 20.21 -19.42 7.60
N SER A 191 19.30 -20.39 7.72
CA SER A 191 19.46 -21.54 8.63
C SER A 191 20.36 -22.66 8.07
N LEU A 192 20.67 -22.64 6.77
CA LEU A 192 21.47 -23.67 6.13
C LEU A 192 22.98 -23.40 6.34
N PRO A 193 23.81 -24.44 6.51
CA PRO A 193 25.26 -24.31 6.62
C PRO A 193 25.93 -24.11 5.25
N VAL A 194 25.29 -23.36 4.34
CA VAL A 194 25.81 -23.09 3.00
C VAL A 194 26.36 -21.68 2.95
N CYS A 195 27.53 -21.51 2.35
CA CYS A 195 28.15 -20.20 2.19
C CYS A 195 27.73 -19.59 0.86
N VAL A 196 26.65 -18.82 0.88
CA VAL A 196 26.03 -18.21 -0.31
C VAL A 196 25.86 -16.70 -0.18
N THR A 197 26.16 -15.99 -1.26
CA THR A 197 25.88 -14.56 -1.45
C THR A 197 24.97 -14.35 -2.66
N VAL A 198 24.05 -13.39 -2.58
CA VAL A 198 23.12 -13.02 -3.65
C VAL A 198 23.35 -11.58 -4.06
N SER A 199 23.41 -11.32 -5.36
CA SER A 199 23.52 -9.97 -5.93
C SER A 199 22.39 -9.65 -6.90
N ASN A 200 22.11 -8.36 -7.09
CA ASN A 200 21.13 -7.89 -8.07
C ASN A 200 21.73 -7.82 -9.50
N ALA A 201 20.94 -7.33 -10.47
CA ALA A 201 21.35 -7.19 -11.86
C ALA A 201 22.60 -6.30 -12.06
N GLU A 202 22.82 -5.32 -11.19
CA GLU A 202 23.99 -4.43 -11.19
C GLU A 202 25.21 -5.00 -10.44
N ALA A 203 25.12 -6.28 -10.03
CA ALA A 203 26.12 -7.00 -9.24
C ALA A 203 26.37 -6.42 -7.83
N LEU A 204 25.39 -5.72 -7.27
CA LEU A 204 25.41 -5.22 -5.90
C LEU A 204 24.94 -6.31 -4.94
N LEU A 205 25.61 -6.49 -3.80
CA LEU A 205 25.23 -7.46 -2.79
C LEU A 205 23.84 -7.15 -2.20
N VAL A 206 22.93 -8.10 -2.24
CA VAL A 206 21.56 -7.98 -1.69
C VAL A 206 21.39 -8.83 -0.43
N HIS A 207 22.05 -9.98 -0.38
CA HIS A 207 21.92 -10.89 0.74
C HIS A 207 23.16 -11.78 0.89
N ALA A 208 23.46 -12.19 2.11
CA ALA A 208 24.52 -13.14 2.42
C ALA A 208 24.07 -14.00 3.61
N THR A 209 24.15 -15.31 3.42
CA THR A 209 23.94 -16.30 4.50
C THR A 209 24.93 -16.08 5.65
N PRO A 210 24.62 -16.50 6.90
CA PRO A 210 25.53 -16.31 8.02
C PRO A 210 26.95 -16.86 7.79
N PRO A 211 27.16 -18.08 7.24
CA PRO A 211 28.50 -18.55 6.90
C PRO A 211 29.21 -17.65 5.87
N ALA A 212 28.46 -17.10 4.89
CA ALA A 212 29.03 -16.15 3.94
C ALA A 212 29.41 -14.82 4.59
N LYS A 213 28.65 -14.32 5.57
CA LYS A 213 29.04 -13.11 6.32
C LYS A 213 30.38 -13.32 7.03
N GLU A 214 30.58 -14.47 7.67
CA GLU A 214 31.86 -14.80 8.30
C GLU A 214 32.99 -14.93 7.27
N LEU A 215 32.74 -15.54 6.12
CA LEU A 215 33.71 -15.59 5.02
C LEU A 215 34.09 -14.18 4.54
N LEU A 216 33.11 -13.29 4.34
CA LEU A 216 33.33 -11.93 3.86
C LEU A 216 34.16 -11.09 4.84
N LYS A 217 34.06 -11.33 6.16
CA LYS A 217 34.92 -10.69 7.17
C LYS A 217 36.40 -11.02 6.96
N LEU A 218 36.73 -12.20 6.43
CA LEU A 218 38.11 -12.55 6.10
C LEU A 218 38.67 -11.64 4.98
N PHE A 219 37.81 -11.17 4.07
CA PHE A 219 38.19 -10.30 2.97
C PHE A 219 38.25 -8.83 3.40
N GLY A 220 37.17 -8.36 4.06
CA GLY A 220 37.03 -6.96 4.47
C GLY A 220 37.82 -6.59 5.74
N GLY A 221 38.30 -7.57 6.49
CA GLY A 221 39.01 -7.37 7.76
C GLY A 221 38.09 -7.31 8.97
N SER A 222 38.67 -7.12 10.16
CA SER A 222 37.95 -7.19 11.44
C SER A 222 36.89 -6.10 11.66
N SER A 223 36.96 -4.99 10.92
CA SER A 223 35.98 -3.90 10.96
C SER A 223 34.87 -4.04 9.92
N PHE A 224 34.86 -5.11 9.11
CA PHE A 224 33.87 -5.31 8.06
C PHE A 224 32.53 -5.80 8.63
N ASP A 225 31.44 -5.13 8.24
CA ASP A 225 30.08 -5.55 8.51
C ASP A 225 29.32 -5.78 7.20
N ALA A 226 28.93 -7.03 6.98
CA ALA A 226 28.20 -7.45 5.79
C ALA A 226 26.82 -6.79 5.65
N ASP A 227 26.13 -6.49 6.76
CA ASP A 227 24.78 -5.93 6.72
C ASP A 227 24.79 -4.46 6.26
N THR A 228 25.84 -3.72 6.60
CA THR A 228 26.06 -2.35 6.10
C THR A 228 26.65 -2.31 4.68
N PHE A 229 27.15 -3.44 4.19
CA PHE A 229 27.76 -3.54 2.87
C PHE A 229 26.74 -3.83 1.75
N TYR A 230 25.48 -4.14 2.07
CA TYR A 230 24.44 -4.31 1.07
C TYR A 230 24.32 -3.08 0.16
N GLY A 231 24.09 -3.32 -1.13
CA GLY A 231 24.13 -2.30 -2.18
C GLY A 231 25.52 -1.98 -2.74
N ASN A 232 26.58 -2.63 -2.25
CA ASN A 232 27.95 -2.47 -2.79
C ASN A 232 28.40 -3.71 -3.57
N LYS A 233 29.38 -3.53 -4.48
CA LYS A 233 29.98 -4.62 -5.26
C LYS A 233 30.96 -5.41 -4.40
N LEU A 234 30.81 -6.74 -4.33
CA LEU A 234 31.76 -7.60 -3.62
C LEU A 234 33.19 -7.50 -4.16
N SER A 235 33.35 -7.20 -5.46
CA SER A 235 34.67 -7.10 -6.07
C SER A 235 35.54 -5.97 -5.48
N SER A 236 34.94 -4.99 -4.81
CA SER A 236 35.70 -3.93 -4.12
C SER A 236 36.40 -4.40 -2.84
N LEU A 237 36.08 -5.60 -2.33
CA LEU A 237 36.75 -6.19 -1.18
C LEU A 237 38.09 -6.83 -1.54
N PHE A 238 38.33 -7.13 -2.81
CA PHE A 238 39.59 -7.72 -3.25
C PHE A 238 40.65 -6.63 -3.43
N LYS A 239 41.74 -6.73 -2.64
CA LYS A 239 42.89 -5.84 -2.75
C LYS A 239 43.82 -6.20 -3.91
N ASP A 240 43.85 -7.48 -4.30
CA ASP A 240 44.62 -7.96 -5.44
C ASP A 240 43.79 -7.82 -6.72
N PRO A 241 44.27 -7.07 -7.74
CA PRO A 241 43.62 -6.98 -9.04
C PRO A 241 43.40 -8.33 -9.73
N GLY A 242 44.28 -9.32 -9.49
CA GLY A 242 44.14 -10.67 -10.05
C GLY A 242 42.94 -11.41 -9.48
N ASP A 243 42.71 -11.30 -8.17
CA ASP A 243 41.55 -11.90 -7.52
C ASP A 243 40.24 -11.22 -7.94
N ALA A 244 40.24 -9.89 -8.07
CA ALA A 244 39.11 -9.15 -8.60
C ALA A 244 38.76 -9.58 -10.04
N ALA A 245 39.77 -9.78 -10.89
CA ALA A 245 39.57 -10.23 -12.27
C ALA A 245 39.02 -11.67 -12.34
N LYS A 246 39.54 -12.59 -11.52
CA LYS A 246 39.02 -13.97 -11.42
C LYS A 246 37.57 -13.99 -10.95
N PHE A 247 37.24 -13.18 -9.95
CA PHE A 247 35.87 -13.04 -9.46
C PHE A 247 34.95 -12.50 -10.56
N ASP A 248 35.34 -11.42 -11.24
CA ASP A 248 34.55 -10.84 -12.34
C ASP A 248 34.38 -11.82 -13.51
N GLN A 249 35.40 -12.62 -13.81
CA GLN A 249 35.30 -13.70 -14.80
C GLN A 249 34.26 -14.73 -14.37
N ALA A 250 34.30 -15.21 -13.13
CA ALA A 250 33.32 -16.15 -12.59
C ALA A 250 31.89 -15.59 -12.69
N MET A 251 31.71 -14.29 -12.42
CA MET A 251 30.43 -13.61 -12.55
C MET A 251 29.94 -13.52 -13.99
N ARG A 252 30.83 -13.45 -14.99
CA ARG A 252 30.47 -13.39 -16.41
C ARG A 252 30.25 -14.77 -17.03
N SER A 253 31.17 -15.71 -16.83
CA SER A 253 31.11 -17.04 -17.46
C SER A 253 30.12 -17.97 -16.78
N GLY A 254 29.90 -17.80 -15.47
CA GLY A 254 29.14 -18.75 -14.66
C GLY A 254 29.85 -20.09 -14.43
N GLU A 255 31.13 -20.18 -14.82
CA GLU A 255 31.98 -21.34 -14.56
C GLU A 255 32.47 -21.35 -13.12
N THR A 256 32.89 -22.53 -12.68
CA THR A 256 33.55 -22.70 -11.39
C THR A 256 34.95 -22.09 -11.45
N VAL A 257 35.28 -21.21 -10.50
CA VAL A 257 36.59 -20.57 -10.40
C VAL A 257 37.20 -20.85 -9.04
N ASP A 258 38.45 -21.33 -9.03
CA ASP A 258 39.23 -21.54 -7.82
C ASP A 258 40.12 -20.31 -7.54
N MET A 259 40.10 -19.87 -6.29
CA MET A 259 40.80 -18.67 -5.81
C MET A 259 41.59 -19.00 -4.55
N ASP A 260 42.70 -18.30 -4.35
CA ASP A 260 43.47 -18.35 -3.11
C ASP A 260 43.41 -16.98 -2.45
N ILE A 261 42.61 -16.88 -1.39
CA ILE A 261 42.40 -15.60 -0.71
C ILE A 261 42.80 -15.77 0.75
N LYS A 262 43.83 -15.01 1.18
CA LYS A 262 44.33 -15.02 2.56
C LYS A 262 44.70 -16.43 3.06
N GLY A 263 45.22 -17.29 2.17
CA GLY A 263 45.60 -18.67 2.48
C GLY A 263 44.43 -19.65 2.54
N ARG A 264 43.23 -19.22 2.12
CA ARG A 264 42.06 -20.09 1.94
C ARG A 264 41.89 -20.43 0.46
N LYS A 265 41.77 -21.73 0.17
CA LYS A 265 41.48 -22.24 -1.17
C LYS A 265 39.97 -22.26 -1.38
N LEU A 266 39.45 -21.19 -1.96
CA LEU A 266 38.01 -20.98 -2.15
C LEU A 266 37.60 -21.33 -3.57
N ARG A 267 36.54 -22.12 -3.70
CA ARG A 267 35.88 -22.41 -4.96
C ARG A 267 34.60 -21.61 -5.06
N LEU A 268 34.46 -20.84 -6.14
CA LEU A 268 33.31 -19.99 -6.41
C LEU A 268 32.47 -20.59 -7.53
N LEU A 269 31.15 -20.64 -7.32
CA LEU A 269 30.18 -21.03 -8.33
C LEU A 269 29.08 -19.97 -8.41
N ALA A 270 29.07 -19.19 -9.49
CA ALA A 270 28.11 -18.12 -9.68
C ALA A 270 27.08 -18.49 -10.76
N ARG A 271 25.79 -18.47 -10.42
CA ARG A 271 24.70 -18.75 -11.36
C ARG A 271 23.77 -17.54 -11.49
N PRO A 272 23.37 -17.15 -12.72
CA PRO A 272 22.37 -16.11 -12.90
C PRO A 272 21.00 -16.58 -12.39
N VAL A 273 20.25 -15.64 -11.81
CA VAL A 273 18.85 -15.81 -11.43
C VAL A 273 18.01 -15.08 -12.48
N HIS A 274 17.07 -15.78 -13.10
CA HIS A 274 16.16 -15.21 -14.09
C HIS A 274 14.76 -15.07 -13.50
N ASP A 275 14.04 -14.04 -13.95
CA ASP A 275 12.60 -13.94 -13.71
C ASP A 275 11.80 -14.85 -14.66
N SER A 276 10.47 -14.82 -14.55
CA SER A 276 9.56 -15.61 -15.39
C SER A 276 9.58 -15.22 -16.87
N SER A 277 10.11 -14.04 -17.23
CA SER A 277 10.30 -13.59 -18.61
C SER A 277 11.63 -14.05 -19.21
N GLY A 278 12.52 -14.63 -18.39
CA GLY A 278 13.88 -15.01 -18.79
C GLY A 278 14.91 -13.88 -18.62
N THR A 279 14.52 -12.73 -18.06
CA THR A 279 15.43 -11.61 -17.82
C THR A 279 16.27 -11.89 -16.58
N ALA A 280 17.59 -11.67 -16.66
CA ALA A 280 18.49 -11.85 -15.52
C ALA A 280 18.25 -10.74 -14.48
N ILE A 281 17.80 -11.13 -13.28
CA ILE A 281 17.48 -10.21 -12.17
C ILE A 281 18.57 -10.15 -11.11
N GLY A 282 19.57 -11.02 -11.22
CA GLY A 282 20.66 -11.09 -10.26
C GLY A 282 21.46 -12.36 -10.38
N ARG A 283 22.24 -12.67 -9.34
CA ARG A 283 23.06 -13.88 -9.28
C ARG A 283 23.08 -14.46 -7.88
N ILE A 284 23.22 -15.78 -7.81
CA ILE A 284 23.55 -16.51 -6.60
C ILE A 284 24.97 -17.05 -6.74
N THR A 285 25.81 -16.77 -5.76
CA THR A 285 27.20 -17.22 -5.72
C THR A 285 27.41 -18.10 -4.50
N GLN A 286 27.77 -19.35 -4.74
CA GLN A 286 28.18 -20.29 -3.71
C GLN A 286 29.71 -20.24 -3.56
N TRP A 287 30.15 -20.24 -2.31
CA TRP A 287 31.54 -20.30 -1.91
C TRP A 287 31.78 -21.62 -1.19
N LEU A 288 32.82 -22.36 -1.59
CA LEU A 288 33.23 -23.58 -0.91
C LEU A 288 34.68 -23.41 -0.47
N ASP A 289 34.94 -23.52 0.83
CA ASP A 289 36.31 -23.58 1.34
C ASP A 289 36.81 -25.02 1.21
N ARG A 290 37.78 -25.22 0.30
CA ARG A 290 38.43 -26.51 0.04
C ARG A 290 39.84 -26.58 0.66
N THR A 291 40.20 -25.67 1.55
CA THR A 291 41.55 -25.59 2.12
C THR A 291 41.96 -26.91 2.78
N ASP A 292 41.09 -27.47 3.63
CA ASP A 292 41.38 -28.71 4.35
C ASP A 292 41.40 -29.91 3.39
N GLU A 293 40.52 -29.94 2.39
CA GLU A 293 40.48 -31.01 1.40
C GLU A 293 41.77 -31.06 0.58
N ILE A 294 42.19 -29.90 0.04
CA ILE A 294 43.41 -29.78 -0.76
C ILE A 294 44.65 -30.07 0.09
N ALA A 295 44.67 -29.66 1.35
CA ALA A 295 45.76 -30.01 2.27
C ALA A 295 45.86 -31.52 2.47
N ASN A 296 44.73 -32.20 2.66
CA ASN A 296 44.68 -33.66 2.79
C ASN A 296 45.08 -34.39 1.50
N GLU A 297 44.64 -33.89 0.33
CA GLU A 297 45.05 -34.42 -0.98
C GLU A 297 46.57 -34.34 -1.12
N ASN A 298 47.18 -33.18 -0.86
CA ASN A 298 48.63 -33.00 -0.94
C ASN A 298 49.40 -33.89 0.07
N GLU A 299 48.89 -34.11 1.28
CA GLU A 299 49.51 -35.03 2.24
C GLU A 299 49.51 -36.48 1.73
N ILE A 300 48.42 -36.91 1.11
CA ILE A 300 48.30 -38.26 0.54
C ILE A 300 49.24 -38.41 -0.66
N ASP A 301 49.29 -37.42 -1.56
CA ASP A 301 50.17 -37.43 -2.72
C ASP A 301 51.65 -37.53 -2.29
N ALA A 302 52.06 -36.74 -1.29
CA ALA A 302 53.42 -36.79 -0.75
C ALA A 302 53.78 -38.17 -0.15
N MET A 303 52.81 -38.83 0.50
CA MET A 303 53.02 -40.19 1.02
C MET A 303 53.14 -41.22 -0.10
N VAL A 304 52.31 -41.13 -1.13
CA VAL A 304 52.37 -42.01 -2.29
C VAL A 304 53.72 -41.86 -2.97
N ASP A 305 54.17 -40.63 -3.21
CA ASP A 305 55.47 -40.34 -3.81
C ASP A 305 56.62 -40.92 -2.97
N ALA A 306 56.60 -40.78 -1.64
CA ALA A 306 57.59 -41.39 -0.76
C ALA A 306 57.62 -42.93 -0.89
N ALA A 307 56.45 -43.58 -0.91
CA ALA A 307 56.33 -45.02 -1.09
C ALA A 307 56.88 -45.48 -2.45
N THR A 308 56.65 -44.71 -3.53
CA THR A 308 57.22 -45.02 -4.86
C THR A 308 58.75 -44.92 -4.89
N GLN A 309 59.33 -44.11 -4.01
CA GLN A 309 60.78 -43.98 -3.83
C GLN A 309 61.34 -45.00 -2.84
N GLY A 310 60.50 -45.90 -2.32
CA GLY A 310 60.89 -46.98 -1.40
C GLY A 310 60.92 -46.58 0.08
N ASP A 311 60.48 -45.37 0.44
CA ASP A 311 60.34 -44.95 1.83
C ASP A 311 58.94 -45.28 2.35
N PHE A 312 58.85 -46.35 3.16
CA PHE A 312 57.61 -46.80 3.79
C PHE A 312 57.45 -46.32 5.24
N SER A 313 58.35 -45.46 5.74
CA SER A 313 58.34 -45.02 7.15
C SER A 313 57.33 -43.91 7.44
N GLY A 314 56.90 -43.18 6.41
CA GLY A 314 55.95 -42.07 6.54
C GLY A 314 54.58 -42.49 7.09
N ARG A 315 53.94 -41.63 7.88
CA ARG A 315 52.58 -41.84 8.42
C ARG A 315 51.74 -40.57 8.31
N LEU A 316 50.48 -40.71 7.86
CA LEU A 316 49.49 -39.64 7.83
C LEU A 316 48.90 -39.45 9.23
N ARG A 317 48.73 -38.19 9.64
CA ARG A 317 48.00 -37.87 10.86
C ARG A 317 46.53 -38.26 10.70
N LEU A 318 45.96 -38.87 11.73
CA LEU A 318 44.53 -39.17 11.79
C LEU A 318 43.75 -38.16 12.64
N ASP A 319 44.46 -37.42 13.49
CA ASP A 319 43.87 -36.38 14.34
C ASP A 319 43.20 -35.31 13.48
N ASN A 320 41.97 -34.93 13.85
CA ASN A 320 41.13 -33.95 13.16
C ASN A 320 40.65 -34.33 11.74
N LYS A 321 40.94 -35.55 11.26
CA LYS A 321 40.32 -36.07 10.02
C LYS A 321 39.01 -36.76 10.34
N THR A 322 37.96 -36.51 9.55
CA THR A 322 36.66 -37.18 9.68
C THR A 322 36.20 -37.77 8.35
N GLY A 323 35.21 -38.67 8.40
CA GLY A 323 34.57 -39.23 7.22
C GLY A 323 35.53 -39.93 6.27
N PHE A 324 35.53 -39.50 5.01
CA PHE A 324 36.29 -40.11 3.92
C PHE A 324 37.81 -40.03 4.12
N PHE A 325 38.35 -38.85 4.43
CA PHE A 325 39.80 -38.64 4.56
C PHE A 325 40.39 -39.41 5.75
N ALA A 326 39.64 -39.59 6.84
CA ALA A 326 40.07 -40.44 7.96
C ALA A 326 40.23 -41.91 7.54
N LYS A 327 39.26 -42.44 6.78
CA LYS A 327 39.29 -43.82 6.28
C LYS A 327 40.46 -44.05 5.32
N ILE A 328 40.68 -43.14 4.37
CA ILE A 328 41.80 -43.24 3.44
C ILE A 328 43.14 -43.12 4.16
N SER A 329 43.28 -42.14 5.06
CA SER A 329 44.54 -41.95 5.78
C SER A 329 44.87 -43.18 6.64
N GLY A 330 43.87 -43.77 7.30
CA GLY A 330 44.04 -45.01 8.08
C GLY A 330 44.40 -46.20 7.22
N GLY A 331 43.71 -46.38 6.09
CA GLY A 331 44.01 -47.45 5.13
C GLY A 331 45.41 -47.33 4.54
N MET A 332 45.85 -46.11 4.20
CA MET A 332 47.18 -45.86 3.67
C MET A 332 48.25 -46.16 4.72
N ASN A 333 48.07 -45.71 5.97
CA ASN A 333 49.00 -46.03 7.05
C ASN A 333 49.13 -47.55 7.26
N GLN A 334 48.03 -48.30 7.16
CA GLN A 334 48.06 -49.75 7.27
C GLN A 334 48.82 -50.41 6.10
N LEU A 335 48.61 -49.93 4.87
CA LEU A 335 49.36 -50.39 3.70
C LEU A 335 50.86 -50.12 3.86
N MET A 336 51.24 -48.91 4.27
CA MET A 336 52.63 -48.54 4.53
C MET A 336 53.26 -49.46 5.58
N GLN A 337 52.55 -49.72 6.68
CA GLN A 337 53.02 -50.62 7.74
C GLN A 337 53.23 -52.07 7.25
N THR A 338 52.31 -52.60 6.43
CA THR A 338 52.43 -53.95 5.88
C THR A 338 53.56 -54.06 4.87
N SER A 339 53.73 -53.05 4.01
CA SER A 339 54.84 -52.99 3.04
C SER A 339 56.20 -52.89 3.72
N GLU A 340 56.33 -52.04 4.74
CA GLU A 340 57.54 -51.90 5.55
C GLU A 340 57.93 -53.23 6.21
N SER A 341 56.99 -53.84 6.95
CA SER A 341 57.23 -55.14 7.60
C SER A 341 57.61 -56.23 6.59
N GLY A 342 56.94 -56.30 5.44
CA GLY A 342 57.24 -57.30 4.41
C GLY A 342 58.63 -57.12 3.79
N LEU A 343 59.07 -55.87 3.58
CA LEU A 343 60.42 -55.59 3.08
C LEU A 343 61.49 -55.89 4.12
N GLU A 344 61.24 -55.61 5.41
CA GLU A 344 62.13 -56.00 6.50
C GLU A 344 62.26 -57.53 6.62
N ASP A 345 61.15 -58.27 6.45
CA ASP A 345 61.15 -59.73 6.45
C ASP A 345 61.99 -60.29 5.31
N VAL A 346 61.82 -59.76 4.11
CA VAL A 346 62.62 -60.13 2.93
C VAL A 346 64.09 -59.79 3.15
N ALA A 347 64.40 -58.59 3.65
CA ALA A 347 65.77 -58.18 3.93
C ALA A 347 66.44 -59.09 4.96
N ARG A 348 65.71 -59.47 6.02
CA ARG A 348 66.18 -60.40 7.06
C ARG A 348 66.49 -61.79 6.48
N VAL A 349 65.62 -62.33 5.64
CA VAL A 349 65.85 -63.64 5.00
C VAL A 349 67.04 -63.57 4.04
N LEU A 350 67.16 -62.51 3.25
CA LEU A 350 68.30 -62.33 2.33
C LEU A 350 69.64 -62.22 3.08
N LEU A 351 69.68 -61.53 4.22
CA LEU A 351 70.86 -61.46 5.08
C LEU A 351 71.23 -62.82 5.66
N ALA A 352 70.26 -63.56 6.20
CA ALA A 352 70.52 -64.90 6.74
C ALA A 352 71.02 -65.86 5.66
N VAL A 353 70.44 -65.82 4.46
CA VAL A 353 70.90 -66.60 3.30
C VAL A 353 72.34 -66.25 2.93
N ALA A 354 72.70 -64.96 2.95
CA ALA A 354 74.07 -64.50 2.67
C ALA A 354 75.08 -64.95 3.74
N GLU A 355 74.64 -65.10 4.99
CA GLU A 355 75.43 -65.65 6.11
C GLU A 355 75.44 -67.20 6.13
N GLY A 356 74.73 -67.85 5.21
CA GLY A 356 74.68 -69.31 5.06
C GLY A 356 73.59 -70.00 5.89
N ASP A 357 72.70 -69.24 6.54
CA ASP A 357 71.57 -69.75 7.30
C ASP A 357 70.27 -69.75 6.46
N LEU A 358 69.79 -70.93 6.12
CA LEU A 358 68.55 -71.14 5.34
C LEU A 358 67.33 -71.44 6.21
N THR A 359 67.43 -71.31 7.54
CA THR A 359 66.31 -71.58 8.45
C THR A 359 65.21 -70.51 8.46
N PRO A 360 65.45 -69.21 8.21
CA PRO A 360 64.39 -68.19 8.24
C PRO A 360 63.37 -68.33 7.09
N ARG A 361 62.11 -68.01 7.38
CA ARG A 361 61.01 -68.00 6.40
C ARG A 361 60.21 -66.69 6.50
N ILE A 362 59.66 -66.26 5.36
CA ILE A 362 58.73 -65.12 5.22
C ILE A 362 57.34 -65.55 5.66
#